data_AF-A0A3P9L2Q7-F1
#
_entry.id   AF-A0A3P9L2Q7-F1
#
_cell.length_a   1.000
_cell.length_b   1.000
_cell.length_c   1.000
_cell.angle_alpha   90.00
_cell.angle_beta   90.00
_cell.angle_gamma   90.00
#
_symmetry.space_group_name_H-M   'P 1'
#
loop_
_entity.id
_entity.type
_entity.pdbx_description
1 polymer ?
#
loop_
_entity_poly.entity_id
_entity_poly.type
_entity_poly.pdbx_seq_one_letter_code
_entity_poly.pdbx_strand_id
1 'polypeptide(L)'
;MKEYNLRRHHETSKKHSDKDKNMDTEQRLQKVEELKRGLKSQQALFTIAKSQSGAAVKASFIVAEEVAKSARPFTEGEFIKNCMLKVCDAVCPDKRQLFSNVSLSRNTVAERIDQLSTNLKEQLVGKGKDFIAYSLAVDESTDTSDIAQLSIFVRGVDSSLSITEELLALRPLRGTTTGQDLYEEVSRCVNEMGLPWEKLVGLTTDGAPAMCGYRSGLVARMRERMREENVTGELTAYHCIKHQESLCGKALKMEHVMSTITRAVNFIRARGLNHRQFKAFLGELDTEYGDLPYHTEVRWLSQGKVLQRCFELREEICLFMENKGKDTTELRDETFLCEMAFLCDITSHLNVMNLQLQGRGRVISDMYSTVQAFKTKLSLWETQMRKENLSHFPSCQTMKEKLSTAVFPTAQFADKLNILAADFRRRFADFEAQKCRFQLLGNPFAVDVESAPPNLQMELIELQCNDTLKEKYDRVGAAEFARFIPDTMAELRIQAAQTLSMF
;
A
#
# COMPACT_ATOMS: atom_id res chain seq x y z
N MET A 1 43.28 35.02 -17.89
CA MET A 1 44.53 35.06 -18.68
C MET A 1 45.23 36.38 -18.35
N LYS A 2 46.54 36.40 -18.07
CA LYS A 2 47.27 37.63 -17.66
C LYS A 2 47.57 38.51 -18.90
N GLU A 3 47.40 39.83 -18.78
CA GLU A 3 47.54 40.82 -19.87
C GLU A 3 48.88 40.70 -20.62
N TYR A 4 49.97 40.55 -19.88
CA TYR A 4 51.32 40.36 -20.43
C TYR A 4 51.41 39.21 -21.43
N ASN A 5 50.73 38.09 -21.16
CA ASN A 5 50.79 36.91 -22.04
C ASN A 5 50.00 37.11 -23.34
N LEU A 6 48.86 37.81 -23.25
CA LEU A 6 48.04 38.18 -24.41
C LEU A 6 48.79 39.17 -25.31
N ARG A 7 49.40 40.19 -24.70
CA ARG A 7 50.18 41.20 -25.41
C ARG A 7 51.38 40.59 -26.13
N ARG A 8 52.16 39.75 -25.44
CA ARG A 8 53.28 39.02 -26.03
C ARG A 8 52.83 38.14 -27.19
N HIS A 9 51.70 37.45 -27.08
CA HIS A 9 51.17 36.59 -28.15
C HIS A 9 50.80 37.39 -29.42
N HIS A 10 50.15 38.53 -29.26
CA HIS A 10 49.78 39.40 -30.39
C HIS A 10 50.99 40.08 -31.03
N GLU A 11 51.97 40.52 -30.23
CA GLU A 11 53.15 41.23 -30.72
C GLU A 11 54.20 40.28 -31.36
N THR A 12 54.30 39.03 -30.89
CA THR A 12 55.30 38.06 -31.39
C THR A 12 54.78 37.13 -32.50
N SER A 13 53.47 36.99 -32.66
CA SER A 13 52.88 36.22 -33.77
C SER A 13 52.83 37.06 -35.05
N LYS A 14 53.73 36.79 -36.00
CA LYS A 14 53.74 37.42 -37.35
C LYS A 14 52.39 37.39 -38.08
N LYS A 15 51.51 36.42 -37.77
CA LYS A 15 50.17 36.32 -38.38
C LYS A 15 49.18 37.39 -37.91
N HIS A 16 49.34 37.91 -36.69
CA HIS A 16 48.48 38.95 -36.12
C HIS A 16 49.05 40.35 -36.37
N SER A 17 50.37 40.52 -36.21
CA SER A 17 51.00 41.83 -36.39
C SER A 17 50.95 42.36 -37.83
N ASP A 18 50.94 41.50 -38.85
CA ASP A 18 50.80 41.93 -40.25
C ASP A 18 49.34 42.12 -40.71
N LYS A 19 48.37 41.45 -40.08
CA LYS A 19 46.93 41.63 -40.40
C LYS A 19 46.31 42.86 -39.76
N ASP A 20 46.79 43.28 -38.58
CA ASP A 20 46.16 44.34 -37.78
C ASP A 20 46.87 45.71 -37.86
N LYS A 21 48.03 45.76 -38.54
CA LYS A 21 48.87 46.97 -38.69
C LYS A 21 48.23 48.10 -39.50
N ASN A 22 47.40 47.76 -40.48
CA ASN A 22 46.80 48.72 -41.42
C ASN A 22 45.32 49.06 -41.13
N MET A 23 44.77 48.58 -40.01
CA MET A 23 43.39 48.89 -39.63
C MET A 23 43.31 50.18 -38.83
N ASP A 24 42.41 51.08 -39.24
CA ASP A 24 42.06 52.26 -38.44
C ASP A 24 41.26 51.86 -37.16
N THR A 25 41.03 52.83 -36.29
CA THR A 25 40.36 52.61 -35.00
C THR A 25 38.93 52.05 -35.15
N GLU A 26 38.21 52.45 -36.19
CA GLU A 26 36.83 52.03 -36.46
C GLU A 26 36.77 50.59 -37.00
N GLN A 27 37.70 50.25 -37.90
CA GLN A 27 37.88 48.88 -38.40
C GLN A 27 38.29 47.91 -37.28
N ARG A 28 39.12 48.35 -36.33
CA ARG A 28 39.48 47.55 -35.14
C ARG A 28 38.27 47.32 -34.24
N LEU A 29 37.44 48.34 -34.01
CA LEU A 29 36.20 48.22 -33.24
C LEU A 29 35.22 47.23 -33.89
N GLN A 30 35.02 47.32 -35.21
CA GLN A 30 34.20 46.36 -35.95
C GLN A 30 34.74 44.93 -35.85
N LYS A 31 36.07 44.76 -35.94
CA LYS A 31 36.69 43.43 -35.82
C LYS A 31 36.53 42.83 -34.43
N VAL A 32 36.64 43.65 -33.38
CA VAL A 32 36.39 43.23 -32.01
C VAL A 32 34.93 42.81 -31.82
N GLU A 33 33.96 43.54 -32.36
CA GLU A 33 32.55 43.16 -32.29
C GLU A 33 32.24 41.89 -33.11
N GLU A 34 32.90 41.69 -34.24
CA GLU A 34 32.82 40.45 -35.02
C GLU A 34 33.40 39.25 -34.24
N LEU A 35 34.57 39.40 -33.61
CA LEU A 35 35.17 38.37 -32.77
C LEU A 35 34.33 38.08 -31.51
N LYS A 36 33.75 39.10 -30.88
CA LYS A 36 32.79 38.93 -29.76
C LYS A 36 31.55 38.18 -30.20
N ARG A 37 30.97 38.49 -31.36
CA ARG A 37 29.84 37.72 -31.93
C ARG A 37 30.25 36.29 -32.22
N GLY A 38 31.40 36.07 -32.86
CA GLY A 38 31.93 34.73 -33.13
C GLY A 38 32.12 33.91 -31.85
N LEU A 39 32.68 34.50 -30.80
CA LEU A 39 32.84 33.87 -29.49
C LEU A 39 31.48 33.54 -28.84
N LYS A 40 30.53 34.47 -28.86
CA LYS A 40 29.16 34.23 -28.35
C LYS A 40 28.47 33.10 -29.11
N SER A 41 28.60 33.04 -30.44
CA SER A 41 28.05 31.96 -31.27
C SER A 41 28.72 30.62 -30.95
N GLN A 42 30.04 30.58 -30.77
CA GLN A 42 30.75 29.36 -30.37
C GLN A 42 30.33 28.88 -28.97
N GLN A 43 30.23 29.78 -28.00
CA GLN A 43 29.77 29.46 -26.65
C GLN A 43 28.32 28.97 -26.64
N ALA A 44 27.44 29.61 -27.43
CA ALA A 44 26.05 29.19 -27.57
C ALA A 44 25.92 27.75 -28.09
N LEU A 45 26.77 27.32 -29.03
CA LEU A 45 26.79 25.93 -29.51
C LEU A 45 27.08 24.93 -28.38
N PHE A 46 28.05 25.23 -27.50
CA PHE A 46 28.35 24.38 -26.35
C PHE A 46 27.21 24.36 -25.33
N THR A 47 26.56 25.50 -25.08
CA THR A 47 25.40 25.58 -24.19
C THR A 47 24.21 24.79 -24.73
N ILE A 48 23.95 24.89 -26.04
CA ILE A 48 22.88 24.15 -26.72
C ILE A 48 23.16 22.65 -26.66
N ALA A 49 24.37 22.20 -27.01
CA ALA A 49 24.74 20.79 -26.95
C ALA A 49 24.63 20.21 -25.53
N LYS A 50 25.09 20.96 -24.51
CA LYS A 50 24.94 20.56 -23.10
C LYS A 50 23.47 20.49 -22.67
N SER A 51 22.64 21.44 -23.10
CA SER A 51 21.21 21.46 -22.78
C SER A 51 20.44 20.31 -23.45
N GLN A 52 20.76 19.99 -24.70
CA GLN A 52 20.16 18.86 -25.44
C GLN A 52 20.58 17.52 -24.83
N SER A 53 21.84 17.38 -24.41
CA SER A 53 22.31 16.21 -23.66
C SER A 53 21.58 16.07 -22.31
N GLY A 54 21.35 17.17 -21.60
CA GLY A 54 20.59 17.17 -20.34
C GLY A 54 19.12 16.78 -20.53
N ALA A 55 18.47 17.30 -21.58
CA ALA A 55 17.09 16.98 -21.92
C ALA A 55 16.92 15.48 -22.28
N ALA A 56 17.84 14.91 -23.04
CA ALA A 56 17.81 13.49 -23.39
C ALA A 56 17.97 12.58 -22.16
N VAL A 57 18.88 12.93 -21.24
CA VAL A 57 19.04 12.21 -19.96
C VAL A 57 17.77 12.32 -19.12
N LYS A 58 17.19 13.52 -18.99
CA LYS A 58 15.92 13.71 -18.26
C LYS A 58 14.80 12.87 -18.86
N ALA A 59 14.68 12.84 -20.20
CA ALA A 59 13.70 12.00 -20.88
C ALA A 59 13.93 10.51 -20.59
N SER A 60 15.18 10.05 -20.52
CA SER A 60 15.48 8.65 -20.16
C SER A 60 15.00 8.28 -18.76
N PHE A 61 15.12 9.18 -17.78
CA PHE A 61 14.59 8.97 -16.44
C PHE A 61 13.06 8.90 -16.42
N ILE A 62 12.39 9.81 -17.13
CA ILE A 62 10.91 9.85 -17.21
C ILE A 62 10.38 8.53 -17.77
N VAL A 63 10.96 8.03 -18.87
CA VAL A 63 10.54 6.76 -19.46
C VAL A 63 10.87 5.58 -18.55
N ALA A 64 12.05 5.57 -17.92
CA ALA A 64 12.43 4.50 -17.01
C ALA A 64 11.51 4.43 -15.77
N GLU A 65 11.11 5.59 -15.22
CA GLU A 65 10.12 5.69 -14.14
C GLU A 65 8.77 5.10 -14.57
N GLU A 66 8.30 5.40 -15.79
CA GLU A 66 7.03 4.89 -16.30
C GLU A 66 7.06 3.36 -16.51
N VAL A 67 8.18 2.84 -17.02
CA VAL A 67 8.43 1.39 -17.15
C VAL A 67 8.35 0.71 -15.78
N ALA A 68 8.99 1.31 -14.76
CA ALA A 68 8.97 0.79 -13.39
C ALA A 68 7.58 0.83 -12.76
N LYS A 69 6.88 1.97 -12.83
CA LYS A 69 5.51 2.13 -12.29
C LYS A 69 4.50 1.19 -12.95
N SER A 70 4.71 0.89 -14.22
CA SER A 70 3.89 -0.06 -14.98
C SER A 70 4.27 -1.53 -14.76
N ALA A 71 5.26 -1.80 -13.90
CA ALA A 71 5.82 -3.14 -13.64
C ALA A 71 6.21 -3.89 -14.94
N ARG A 72 6.77 -3.16 -15.92
CA ARG A 72 7.20 -3.72 -17.22
C ARG A 72 8.68 -4.15 -17.17
N PRO A 73 9.09 -5.15 -17.97
CA PRO A 73 10.48 -5.54 -18.08
C PRO A 73 11.37 -4.39 -18.58
N PHE A 74 12.64 -4.34 -18.16
CA PHE A 74 13.56 -3.28 -18.61
C PHE A 74 13.79 -3.25 -20.12
N THR A 75 13.58 -4.37 -20.81
CA THR A 75 13.65 -4.47 -22.28
C THR A 75 12.59 -3.64 -22.99
N GLU A 76 11.50 -3.26 -22.29
CA GLU A 76 10.43 -2.43 -22.84
C GLU A 76 10.94 -1.05 -23.33
N GLY A 77 12.04 -0.54 -22.75
CA GLY A 77 12.66 0.72 -23.16
C GLY A 77 13.03 0.75 -24.64
N GLU A 78 13.50 -0.37 -25.21
CA GLU A 78 13.87 -0.45 -26.62
C GLU A 78 12.64 -0.40 -27.53
N PHE A 79 11.56 -1.07 -27.13
CA PHE A 79 10.28 -0.99 -27.83
C PHE A 79 9.73 0.44 -27.83
N ILE A 80 9.72 1.10 -26.67
CA ILE A 80 9.28 2.50 -26.53
C ILE A 80 10.14 3.42 -27.41
N LYS A 81 11.46 3.24 -27.42
CA LYS A 81 12.37 4.01 -28.29
C LYS A 81 12.04 3.85 -29.78
N ASN A 82 11.79 2.61 -30.21
CA ASN A 82 11.42 2.33 -31.60
C ASN A 82 10.10 2.99 -31.98
N CYS A 83 9.10 2.97 -31.09
CA CYS A 83 7.84 3.67 -31.28
C CYS A 83 8.04 5.19 -31.42
N MET A 84 8.81 5.81 -30.52
CA MET A 84 9.11 7.24 -30.57
C MET A 84 9.81 7.64 -31.88
N LEU A 85 10.78 6.84 -32.34
CA LEU A 85 11.49 7.12 -33.59
C LEU A 85 10.58 7.03 -34.82
N LYS A 86 9.71 6.01 -34.90
CA LYS A 86 8.74 5.88 -36.00
C LYS A 86 7.74 7.04 -36.05
N VAL A 87 7.25 7.48 -34.88
CA VAL A 87 6.36 8.64 -34.80
C VAL A 87 7.10 9.92 -35.20
N CYS A 88 8.34 10.10 -34.73
CA CYS A 88 9.17 11.25 -35.08
C CYS A 88 9.43 11.32 -36.59
N ASP A 89 9.67 10.19 -37.26
CA ASP A 89 9.87 10.16 -38.72
C ASP A 89 8.67 10.67 -39.50
N ALA A 90 7.46 10.40 -39.01
CA ALA A 90 6.23 10.82 -39.67
C ALA A 90 5.84 12.27 -39.33
N VAL A 91 6.06 12.72 -38.10
CA VAL A 91 5.52 13.99 -37.58
C VAL A 91 6.55 15.13 -37.61
N CYS A 92 7.82 14.84 -37.30
CA CYS A 92 8.88 15.85 -37.18
C CYS A 92 10.27 15.25 -37.50
N PRO A 93 10.51 14.83 -38.75
CA PRO A 93 11.74 14.12 -39.13
C PRO A 93 13.01 14.96 -38.91
N ASP A 94 12.91 16.28 -38.97
CA ASP A 94 13.97 17.24 -38.66
C ASP A 94 14.49 17.12 -37.23
N LYS A 95 13.70 16.56 -36.31
CA LYS A 95 14.03 16.38 -34.89
C LYS A 95 14.47 14.97 -34.52
N ARG A 96 14.55 14.03 -35.47
CA ARG A 96 14.87 12.61 -35.23
C ARG A 96 16.09 12.39 -34.33
N GLN A 97 17.15 13.16 -34.54
CA GLN A 97 18.38 13.01 -33.75
C GLN A 97 18.15 13.25 -32.24
N LEU A 98 17.25 14.17 -31.87
CA LEU A 98 16.94 14.45 -30.47
C LEU A 98 16.33 13.22 -29.77
N PHE A 99 15.45 12.49 -30.45
CA PHE A 99 14.85 11.25 -29.94
C PHE A 99 15.84 10.08 -29.97
N SER A 100 16.69 10.01 -31.01
CA SER A 100 17.74 8.99 -31.10
C SER A 100 18.74 9.08 -29.95
N ASN A 101 19.01 10.29 -29.46
CA ASN A 101 19.92 10.55 -28.34
C ASN A 101 19.36 10.11 -26.98
N VAL A 102 18.06 9.79 -26.87
CA VAL A 102 17.48 9.25 -25.63
C VAL A 102 17.90 7.78 -25.48
N SER A 103 18.72 7.48 -24.48
CA SER A 103 19.18 6.12 -24.21
C SER A 103 18.14 5.33 -23.41
N LEU A 104 17.59 4.28 -24.01
CA LEU A 104 16.58 3.40 -23.41
C LEU A 104 16.90 1.92 -23.62
N SER A 105 18.19 1.58 -23.69
CA SER A 105 18.59 0.16 -23.68
C SER A 105 18.15 -0.49 -22.37
N ARG A 106 18.01 -1.82 -22.36
CA ARG A 106 17.71 -2.59 -21.13
C ARG A 106 18.59 -2.18 -19.95
N ASN A 107 19.90 -2.04 -20.17
CA ASN A 107 20.85 -1.67 -19.12
C ASN A 107 20.67 -0.23 -18.67
N THR A 108 20.41 0.69 -19.60
CA THR A 108 20.16 2.10 -19.25
C THR A 108 18.89 2.23 -18.43
N VAL A 109 17.80 1.56 -18.80
CA VAL A 109 16.56 1.59 -18.02
C VAL A 109 16.80 1.06 -16.60
N ALA A 110 17.49 -0.07 -16.47
CA ALA A 110 17.85 -0.63 -15.17
C ALA A 110 18.67 0.35 -14.33
N GLU A 111 19.72 0.95 -14.89
CA GLU A 111 20.57 1.92 -14.20
C GLU A 111 19.83 3.20 -13.79
N ARG A 112 18.90 3.68 -14.63
CA ARG A 112 18.07 4.85 -14.31
C ARG A 112 17.09 4.54 -13.18
N ILE A 113 16.49 3.35 -13.18
CA ILE A 113 15.62 2.91 -12.08
C ILE A 113 16.40 2.78 -10.79
N ASP A 114 17.62 2.22 -10.83
CA ASP A 114 18.50 2.12 -9.66
C ASP A 114 18.85 3.51 -9.09
N GLN A 115 19.24 4.45 -9.95
CA GLN A 115 19.51 5.85 -9.55
C GLN A 115 18.29 6.55 -8.95
N LEU A 116 17.09 6.33 -9.51
CA LEU A 116 15.85 6.84 -8.94
C LEU A 116 15.59 6.22 -7.56
N SER A 117 15.79 4.91 -7.42
CA SER A 117 15.64 4.20 -6.14
C SER A 117 16.61 4.72 -5.08
N THR A 118 17.89 4.96 -5.44
CA THR A 118 18.88 5.56 -4.53
C THR A 118 18.42 6.95 -4.08
N ASN A 119 17.97 7.79 -5.02
CA ASN A 119 17.51 9.13 -4.68
C ASN A 119 16.26 9.13 -3.79
N LEU A 120 15.30 8.24 -4.04
CA LEU A 120 14.12 8.08 -3.18
C LEU A 120 14.52 7.60 -1.77
N LYS A 121 15.48 6.67 -1.67
CA LYS A 121 16.02 6.22 -0.39
C LYS A 121 16.67 7.38 0.38
N GLU A 122 17.50 8.19 -0.29
CA GLU A 122 18.14 9.37 0.32
C GLU A 122 17.11 10.39 0.82
N GLN A 123 16.04 10.64 0.04
CA GLN A 123 14.94 11.51 0.48
C GLN A 123 14.24 10.95 1.72
N LEU A 124 13.98 9.63 1.76
CA LEU A 124 13.35 8.98 2.91
C LEU A 124 14.25 9.00 4.15
N VAL A 125 15.57 8.78 4.00
CA VAL A 125 16.56 8.95 5.08
C VAL A 125 16.55 10.39 5.59
N GLY A 126 16.47 11.37 4.69
CA GLY A 126 16.35 12.78 5.04
C GLY A 126 15.13 13.04 5.94
N LYS A 127 13.95 12.60 5.48
CA LYS A 127 12.68 12.73 6.24
C LYS A 127 12.70 11.97 7.56
N GLY A 128 13.33 10.80 7.60
CA GLY A 128 13.40 9.94 8.78
C GLY A 128 14.03 10.63 10.00
N LYS A 129 14.94 11.58 9.77
CA LYS A 129 15.58 12.38 10.83
C LYS A 129 14.63 13.36 11.50
N ASP A 130 13.59 13.80 10.78
CA ASP A 130 12.62 14.77 11.27
C ASP A 130 11.42 14.10 11.97
N PHE A 131 11.37 12.76 11.97
CA PHE A 131 10.30 12.04 12.64
C PHE A 131 10.36 12.21 14.16
N ILE A 132 9.25 12.68 14.72
CA ILE A 132 9.02 12.73 16.17
C ILE A 132 8.37 11.46 16.70
N ALA A 133 7.85 10.62 15.79
CA ALA A 133 7.35 9.28 16.06
C ALA A 133 7.34 8.45 14.76
N TYR A 134 7.67 7.16 14.83
CA TYR A 134 7.46 6.24 13.73
C TYR A 134 7.08 4.84 14.20
N SER A 135 6.43 4.07 13.33
CA SER A 135 6.20 2.64 13.53
C SER A 135 6.66 1.87 12.31
N LEU A 136 6.83 0.56 12.48
CA LEU A 136 7.17 -0.36 11.42
C LEU A 136 6.04 -1.37 11.20
N ALA A 137 5.79 -1.73 9.95
CA ALA A 137 5.00 -2.92 9.61
C ALA A 137 5.90 -3.90 8.88
N VAL A 138 5.92 -5.15 9.32
CA VAL A 138 6.77 -6.19 8.75
C VAL A 138 5.93 -7.39 8.34
N ASP A 139 6.24 -7.91 7.17
CA ASP A 139 5.60 -9.09 6.62
C ASP A 139 6.63 -9.94 5.88
N GLU A 140 6.55 -11.25 6.05
CA GLU A 140 7.46 -12.22 5.43
C GLU A 140 6.69 -13.04 4.41
N SER A 141 7.25 -13.16 3.20
CA SER A 141 6.67 -13.97 2.14
C SER A 141 7.76 -14.68 1.37
N THR A 142 7.51 -15.94 1.00
CA THR A 142 8.44 -16.72 0.18
C THR A 142 8.22 -16.42 -1.30
N ASP A 143 9.28 -16.03 -2.01
CA ASP A 143 9.23 -15.81 -3.45
C ASP A 143 9.27 -17.13 -4.25
N THR A 144 9.12 -17.04 -5.58
CA THR A 144 9.09 -18.23 -6.46
C THR A 144 10.42 -18.98 -6.55
N SER A 145 11.50 -18.44 -5.97
CA SER A 145 12.82 -19.07 -5.89
C SER A 145 13.08 -19.67 -4.51
N ASP A 146 12.02 -19.82 -3.69
CA ASP A 146 12.06 -20.32 -2.31
C ASP A 146 12.91 -19.45 -1.36
N ILE A 147 13.11 -18.17 -1.69
CA ILE A 147 13.78 -17.21 -0.81
C ILE A 147 12.70 -16.44 -0.05
N ALA A 148 12.76 -16.50 1.28
CA ALA A 148 11.92 -15.66 2.13
C ALA A 148 12.34 -14.19 1.97
N GLN A 149 11.37 -13.33 1.69
CA GLN A 149 11.53 -11.89 1.55
C GLN A 149 10.83 -11.21 2.71
N LEU A 150 11.60 -10.48 3.52
CA LEU A 150 11.10 -9.62 4.57
C LEU A 150 10.81 -8.24 4.01
N SER A 151 9.53 -7.89 3.93
CA SER A 151 9.09 -6.54 3.62
C SER A 151 9.00 -5.72 4.91
N ILE A 152 9.57 -4.51 4.87
CA ILE A 152 9.57 -3.58 6.01
C ILE A 152 9.01 -2.25 5.51
N PHE A 153 7.89 -1.83 6.07
CA PHE A 153 7.28 -0.53 5.85
C PHE A 153 7.53 0.38 7.04
N VAL A 154 7.69 1.67 6.78
CA VAL A 154 7.77 2.70 7.81
C VAL A 154 6.57 3.63 7.69
N ARG A 155 6.00 4.01 8.84
CA ARG A 155 5.05 5.10 8.94
C ARG A 155 5.56 6.07 9.99
N GLY A 156 6.06 7.20 9.53
CA GLY A 156 6.66 8.25 10.35
C GLY A 156 5.81 9.51 10.36
N VAL A 157 5.92 10.28 11.44
CA VAL A 157 5.23 11.56 11.63
C VAL A 157 6.27 12.59 12.02
N ASP A 158 6.32 13.69 11.27
CA ASP A 158 7.22 14.81 11.54
C ASP A 158 6.66 15.79 12.58
N SER A 159 7.46 16.80 12.94
CA SER A 159 7.04 17.84 13.88
C SER A 159 5.86 18.69 13.41
N SER A 160 5.49 18.65 12.13
CA SER A 160 4.28 19.29 11.59
C SER A 160 3.03 18.40 11.64
N LEU A 161 3.17 17.20 12.23
CA LEU A 161 2.17 16.14 12.26
C LEU A 161 1.78 15.64 10.86
N SER A 162 2.71 15.74 9.91
CA SER A 162 2.52 15.18 8.57
C SER A 162 2.99 13.73 8.53
N ILE A 163 2.16 12.86 7.97
CA ILE A 163 2.43 11.42 7.87
C ILE A 163 3.26 11.14 6.62
N THR A 164 4.30 10.32 6.76
CA THR A 164 5.02 9.68 5.66
C THR A 164 4.91 8.17 5.83
N GLU A 165 4.28 7.49 4.87
CA GLU A 165 4.14 6.03 4.85
C GLU A 165 4.80 5.49 3.57
N GLU A 166 5.85 4.69 3.72
CA GLU A 166 6.67 4.22 2.59
C GLU A 166 7.23 2.80 2.84
N LEU A 167 7.58 2.10 1.76
CA LEU A 167 8.37 0.87 1.84
C LEU A 167 9.81 1.23 2.24
N LEU A 168 10.25 0.76 3.40
CA LEU A 168 11.58 1.02 3.93
C LEU A 168 12.63 0.10 3.28
N ALA A 169 12.33 -1.20 3.19
CA ALA A 169 13.19 -2.17 2.53
C ALA A 169 12.45 -3.47 2.18
N LEU A 170 13.01 -4.20 1.22
CA LEU A 170 12.71 -5.61 0.96
C LEU A 170 14.02 -6.38 1.14
N ARG A 171 14.10 -7.26 2.15
CA ARG A 171 15.32 -7.96 2.56
C ARG A 171 15.19 -9.46 2.34
N PRO A 172 16.09 -10.09 1.59
CA PRO A 172 16.10 -11.54 1.47
C PRO A 172 16.65 -12.18 2.75
N LEU A 173 15.91 -13.13 3.31
CA LEU A 173 16.34 -14.00 4.41
C LEU A 173 16.92 -15.28 3.82
N ARG A 174 18.22 -15.50 4.03
CA ARG A 174 18.92 -16.67 3.47
C ARG A 174 19.09 -17.72 4.55
N GLY A 175 18.45 -18.88 4.36
CA GLY A 175 18.54 -20.01 5.30
C GLY A 175 17.30 -20.11 6.17
N THR A 176 17.30 -19.45 7.32
CA THR A 176 16.21 -19.52 8.31
C THR A 176 15.42 -18.21 8.41
N THR A 177 14.20 -18.30 8.95
CA THR A 177 13.28 -17.19 9.20
C THR A 177 12.95 -17.07 10.69
N THR A 178 13.94 -17.28 11.56
CA THR A 178 13.74 -17.19 13.00
C THR A 178 13.52 -15.74 13.45
N GLY A 179 12.98 -15.54 14.64
CA GLY A 179 12.88 -14.19 15.22
C GLY A 179 14.22 -13.47 15.36
N GLN A 180 15.35 -14.20 15.43
CA GLN A 180 16.68 -13.59 15.41
C GLN A 180 17.02 -13.04 14.01
N ASP A 181 16.85 -13.86 12.97
CA ASP A 181 17.13 -13.46 11.58
C ASP A 181 16.31 -12.23 11.18
N LEU A 182 15.02 -12.24 11.56
CA LEU A 182 14.11 -11.12 11.37
C LEU A 182 14.59 -9.86 12.12
N TYR A 183 15.00 -10.01 13.38
CA TYR A 183 15.48 -8.90 14.19
C TYR A 183 16.76 -8.28 13.63
N GLU A 184 17.72 -9.10 13.21
CA GLU A 184 18.98 -8.62 12.63
C GLU A 184 18.72 -7.78 11.38
N GLU A 185 17.85 -8.24 10.48
CA GLU A 185 17.49 -7.50 9.27
C GLU A 185 16.70 -6.22 9.54
N VAL A 186 15.72 -6.26 10.45
CA VAL A 186 14.97 -5.06 10.85
C VAL A 186 15.88 -4.03 11.52
N SER A 187 16.70 -4.46 12.50
CA SER A 187 17.64 -3.59 13.22
C SER A 187 18.67 -2.97 12.28
N ARG A 188 19.24 -3.78 11.38
CA ARG A 188 20.12 -3.28 10.32
C ARG A 188 19.44 -2.23 9.46
N CYS A 189 18.19 -2.45 9.07
CA CYS A 189 17.43 -1.48 8.28
C CYS A 189 17.16 -0.17 9.02
N VAL A 190 16.77 -0.23 10.30
CA VAL A 190 16.56 0.95 11.16
C VAL A 190 17.85 1.78 11.25
N ASN A 191 18.99 1.10 11.48
CA ASN A 191 20.29 1.75 11.60
C ASN A 191 20.79 2.34 10.26
N GLU A 192 20.68 1.58 9.15
CA GLU A 192 21.05 2.07 7.81
C GLU A 192 20.23 3.30 7.39
N MET A 193 18.98 3.40 7.86
CA MET A 193 18.09 4.51 7.56
C MET A 193 18.23 5.69 8.55
N GLY A 194 19.06 5.54 9.59
CA GLY A 194 19.28 6.56 10.60
C GLY A 194 18.02 6.89 11.42
N LEU A 195 17.12 5.93 11.59
CA LEU A 195 15.89 6.11 12.36
C LEU A 195 16.19 5.99 13.87
N PRO A 196 15.86 6.99 14.70
CA PRO A 196 16.21 6.96 16.11
C PRO A 196 15.32 6.00 16.92
N TRP A 197 15.92 5.04 17.63
CA TRP A 197 15.18 4.01 18.38
C TRP A 197 14.23 4.58 19.43
N GLU A 198 14.54 5.75 20.01
CA GLU A 198 13.69 6.46 20.97
C GLU A 198 12.39 7.01 20.36
N LYS A 199 12.30 7.08 19.03
CA LYS A 199 11.10 7.51 18.29
C LYS A 199 10.27 6.34 17.78
N LEU A 200 10.73 5.10 17.96
CA LEU A 200 9.98 3.91 17.60
C LEU A 200 8.79 3.71 18.56
N VAL A 201 7.59 3.73 18.01
CA VAL A 201 6.33 3.62 18.77
C VAL A 201 5.71 2.24 18.63
N GLY A 202 5.67 1.72 17.40
CA GLY A 202 4.90 0.51 17.11
C GLY A 202 5.56 -0.45 16.13
N LEU A 203 5.16 -1.71 16.24
CA LEU A 203 5.53 -2.79 15.33
C LEU A 203 4.30 -3.64 14.98
N THR A 204 3.90 -3.62 13.72
CA THR A 204 2.80 -4.43 13.21
C THR A 204 3.35 -5.65 12.47
N THR A 205 2.86 -6.84 12.81
CA THR A 205 3.33 -8.12 12.23
C THR A 205 2.16 -9.01 11.82
N ASP A 206 2.41 -10.06 11.04
CA ASP A 206 1.42 -11.08 10.71
C ASP A 206 1.06 -12.03 11.87
N GLY A 207 1.65 -11.88 13.06
CA GLY A 207 1.38 -12.73 14.21
C GLY A 207 2.01 -14.12 14.16
N ALA A 208 2.90 -14.41 13.20
CA ALA A 208 3.62 -15.68 13.15
C ALA A 208 4.49 -15.88 14.41
N PRO A 209 4.74 -17.13 14.86
CA PRO A 209 5.56 -17.38 16.04
C PRO A 209 6.97 -16.77 15.98
N ALA A 210 7.59 -16.71 14.80
CA ALA A 210 8.89 -16.05 14.62
C ALA A 210 8.83 -14.52 14.81
N MET A 211 7.67 -13.91 14.57
CA MET A 211 7.45 -12.47 14.76
C MET A 211 7.04 -12.14 16.20
N CYS A 212 6.03 -12.84 16.72
CA CYS A 212 5.36 -12.53 17.99
C CYS A 212 5.72 -13.44 19.17
N GLY A 213 6.63 -14.41 18.99
CA GLY A 213 7.04 -15.32 20.04
C GLY A 213 7.50 -14.59 21.32
N TYR A 214 6.94 -14.98 22.46
CA TYR A 214 7.08 -14.24 23.73
C TYR A 214 8.55 -14.01 24.17
N ARG A 215 9.45 -14.98 23.91
CA ARG A 215 10.86 -14.90 24.32
C ARG A 215 11.82 -14.64 23.18
N SER A 216 11.55 -15.20 22.01
CA SER A 216 12.51 -15.29 20.90
C SER A 216 12.00 -14.72 19.58
N GLY A 217 10.76 -14.21 19.56
CA GLY A 217 10.21 -13.55 18.38
C GLY A 217 10.79 -12.16 18.16
N LEU A 218 10.65 -11.64 16.94
CA LEU A 218 11.07 -10.28 16.56
C LEU A 218 10.61 -9.22 17.57
N VAL A 219 9.34 -9.23 17.98
CA VAL A 219 8.78 -8.25 18.93
C VAL A 219 9.53 -8.28 20.26
N ALA A 220 9.84 -9.46 20.79
CA ALA A 220 10.55 -9.61 22.05
C ALA A 220 11.97 -9.04 21.97
N ARG A 221 12.66 -9.27 20.85
CA ARG A 221 14.02 -8.78 20.59
C ARG A 221 14.08 -7.28 20.35
N MET A 222 13.10 -6.73 19.64
CA MET A 222 12.96 -5.28 19.46
C MET A 222 12.75 -4.57 20.81
N ARG A 223 11.93 -5.14 21.70
CA ARG A 223 11.76 -4.64 23.07
C ARG A 223 13.05 -4.73 23.90
N GLU A 224 13.81 -5.81 23.76
CA GLU A 224 15.11 -5.95 24.40
C GLU A 224 16.08 -4.86 23.92
N ARG A 225 16.19 -4.65 22.61
CA ARG A 225 17.01 -3.59 22.03
C ARG A 225 16.64 -2.20 22.53
N MET A 226 15.35 -1.88 22.59
CA MET A 226 14.89 -0.58 23.10
C MET A 226 15.28 -0.37 24.57
N ARG A 227 15.28 -1.43 25.39
CA ARG A 227 15.76 -1.35 26.78
C ARG A 227 17.27 -1.13 26.85
N GLU A 228 18.06 -1.78 25.99
CA GLU A 228 19.51 -1.56 25.90
C GLU A 228 19.87 -0.12 25.55
N GLU A 229 19.06 0.53 24.70
CA GLU A 229 19.20 1.94 24.32
C GLU A 229 18.62 2.92 25.35
N ASN A 230 18.18 2.44 26.53
CA ASN A 230 17.51 3.22 27.57
C ASN A 230 16.27 4.01 27.08
N VAL A 231 15.55 3.47 26.08
CA VAL A 231 14.30 4.06 25.61
C VAL A 231 13.21 3.85 26.65
N THR A 232 12.58 4.94 27.09
CA THR A 232 11.53 4.92 28.12
C THR A 232 10.14 4.55 27.57
N GLY A 233 9.94 4.67 26.25
CA GLY A 233 8.69 4.32 25.59
C GLY A 233 8.49 2.81 25.44
N GLU A 234 7.26 2.34 25.61
CA GLU A 234 6.90 0.94 25.37
C GLU A 234 6.61 0.69 23.88
N LEU A 235 7.22 -0.36 23.32
CA LEU A 235 6.89 -0.82 21.97
C LEU A 235 5.49 -1.43 21.91
N THR A 236 4.59 -0.73 21.22
CA THR A 236 3.23 -1.22 20.95
C THR A 236 3.26 -2.20 19.78
N ALA A 237 3.03 -3.48 20.05
CA ALA A 237 3.03 -4.51 19.02
C ALA A 237 1.60 -4.89 18.65
N TYR A 238 1.28 -4.83 17.36
CA TYR A 238 -0.03 -5.21 16.83
C TYR A 238 0.06 -6.41 15.89
N HIS A 239 -0.97 -7.24 15.92
CA HIS A 239 -1.22 -8.22 14.87
C HIS A 239 -1.96 -7.50 13.74
N CYS A 240 -1.45 -7.62 12.51
CA CYS A 240 -2.03 -7.08 11.29
C CYS A 240 -3.57 -7.25 11.27
N ILE A 241 -4.26 -6.11 11.18
CA ILE A 241 -5.71 -6.03 11.31
C ILE A 241 -6.44 -6.90 10.27
N LYS A 242 -5.88 -6.97 9.05
CA LYS A 242 -6.41 -7.79 7.95
C LYS A 242 -6.21 -9.28 8.22
N HIS A 243 -5.07 -9.66 8.78
CA HIS A 243 -4.85 -11.06 9.13
C HIS A 243 -5.75 -11.47 10.29
N GLN A 244 -5.94 -10.62 11.31
CA GLN A 244 -6.89 -10.86 12.40
C GLN A 244 -8.33 -11.05 11.89
N GLU A 245 -8.79 -10.19 10.96
CA GLU A 245 -10.11 -10.34 10.31
C GLU A 245 -10.24 -11.69 9.60
N SER A 246 -9.25 -12.05 8.77
CA SER A 246 -9.26 -13.33 8.06
C SER A 246 -9.29 -14.53 9.02
N LEU A 247 -8.57 -14.44 10.15
CA LEU A 247 -8.59 -15.47 11.18
C LEU A 247 -9.94 -15.55 11.92
N CYS A 248 -10.67 -14.43 12.08
CA CYS A 248 -12.03 -14.45 12.62
C CYS A 248 -12.97 -15.25 11.72
N GLY A 249 -12.86 -15.11 10.39
CA GLY A 249 -13.66 -15.86 9.43
C GLY A 249 -13.55 -17.38 9.59
N LYS A 250 -12.36 -17.88 9.99
CA LYS A 250 -12.13 -19.31 10.25
C LYS A 250 -12.93 -19.84 11.45
N ALA A 251 -13.39 -18.97 12.37
CA ALA A 251 -14.18 -19.38 13.53
C ALA A 251 -15.56 -19.95 13.15
N LEU A 252 -16.06 -19.65 11.94
CA LEU A 252 -17.35 -20.16 11.44
C LEU A 252 -17.37 -21.68 11.22
N LYS A 253 -16.19 -22.31 11.04
CA LYS A 253 -16.03 -23.74 10.74
C LYS A 253 -16.93 -24.21 9.59
N MET A 254 -16.84 -23.52 8.45
CA MET A 254 -17.61 -23.81 7.23
C MET A 254 -16.69 -24.20 6.06
N GLU A 255 -15.57 -24.86 6.37
CA GLU A 255 -14.56 -25.29 5.39
C GLU A 255 -15.14 -26.29 4.38
N HIS A 256 -16.12 -27.09 4.77
CA HIS A 256 -16.79 -28.04 3.87
C HIS A 256 -17.51 -27.32 2.72
N VAL A 257 -18.22 -26.22 3.01
CA VAL A 257 -18.87 -25.40 1.98
C VAL A 257 -17.85 -24.87 0.97
N MET A 258 -16.75 -24.30 1.46
CA MET A 258 -15.70 -23.75 0.61
C MET A 258 -14.97 -24.83 -0.19
N SER A 259 -14.73 -26.00 0.39
CA SER A 259 -14.11 -27.15 -0.29
C SER A 259 -14.96 -27.61 -1.48
N THR A 260 -16.27 -27.75 -1.27
CA THR A 260 -17.22 -28.18 -2.31
C THR A 260 -17.32 -27.18 -3.45
N ILE A 261 -17.38 -25.88 -3.13
CA ILE A 261 -17.37 -24.81 -4.12
C ILE A 261 -16.05 -24.78 -4.89
N THR A 262 -14.92 -24.89 -4.19
CA THR A 262 -13.59 -24.88 -4.81
C THR A 262 -13.43 -26.06 -5.77
N ARG A 263 -13.94 -27.24 -5.40
CA ARG A 263 -13.95 -28.43 -6.26
C ARG A 263 -14.77 -28.22 -7.53
N ALA A 264 -15.96 -27.61 -7.42
CA ALA A 264 -16.80 -27.27 -8.58
C ALA A 264 -16.11 -26.26 -9.51
N VAL A 265 -15.58 -25.17 -8.93
CA VAL A 265 -14.84 -24.13 -9.67
C VAL A 265 -13.62 -24.72 -10.37
N ASN A 266 -12.82 -25.53 -9.68
CA ASN A 266 -11.63 -26.16 -10.24
C ASN A 266 -11.97 -27.13 -11.36
N PHE A 267 -13.07 -27.89 -11.25
CA PHE A 267 -13.52 -28.76 -12.34
C PHE A 267 -13.82 -27.99 -13.63
N ILE A 268 -14.45 -26.81 -13.52
CA ILE A 268 -14.78 -25.94 -14.65
C ILE A 268 -13.53 -25.23 -15.17
N ARG A 269 -12.74 -24.63 -14.29
CA ARG A 269 -11.69 -23.68 -14.63
C ARG A 269 -10.31 -24.30 -14.90
N ALA A 270 -9.96 -25.41 -14.26
CA ALA A 270 -8.62 -25.98 -14.37
C ALA A 270 -8.32 -26.55 -15.77
N ARG A 271 -9.37 -26.89 -16.54
CA ARG A 271 -9.24 -27.39 -17.92
C ARG A 271 -9.79 -26.36 -18.90
N GLY A 272 -8.94 -25.85 -19.79
CA GLY A 272 -9.34 -24.83 -20.77
C GLY A 272 -10.47 -25.24 -21.72
N LEU A 273 -10.68 -26.54 -21.96
CA LEU A 273 -11.84 -27.04 -22.70
C LEU A 273 -13.13 -26.87 -21.89
N ASN A 274 -13.14 -27.31 -20.62
CA ASN A 274 -14.31 -27.19 -19.74
C ASN A 274 -14.68 -25.72 -19.56
N HIS A 275 -13.69 -24.85 -19.36
CA HIS A 275 -13.93 -23.41 -19.19
C HIS A 275 -14.59 -22.79 -20.44
N ARG A 276 -14.05 -23.05 -21.64
CA ARG A 276 -14.65 -22.56 -22.89
C ARG A 276 -16.06 -23.09 -23.12
N GLN A 277 -16.30 -24.37 -22.82
CA GLN A 277 -17.62 -24.98 -22.96
C GLN A 277 -18.61 -24.42 -21.94
N PHE A 278 -18.19 -24.16 -20.71
CA PHE A 278 -19.03 -23.54 -19.70
C PHE A 278 -19.39 -22.09 -20.08
N LYS A 279 -18.44 -21.30 -20.59
CA LYS A 279 -18.74 -19.95 -21.09
C LYS A 279 -19.73 -19.95 -22.25
N ALA A 280 -19.60 -20.90 -23.19
CA ALA A 280 -20.55 -21.06 -24.28
C ALA A 280 -21.95 -21.42 -23.73
N PHE A 281 -22.01 -22.37 -22.79
CA PHE A 281 -23.25 -22.77 -22.12
C PHE A 281 -23.95 -21.60 -21.39
N LEU A 282 -23.20 -20.78 -20.66
CA LEU A 282 -23.74 -19.58 -20.01
C LEU A 282 -24.26 -18.54 -21.02
N GLY A 283 -23.61 -18.42 -22.18
CA GLY A 283 -24.06 -17.55 -23.27
C GLY A 283 -25.33 -18.06 -23.95
N GLU A 284 -25.51 -19.38 -24.04
CA GLU A 284 -26.73 -20.00 -24.57
C GLU A 284 -27.93 -19.81 -23.64
N LEU A 285 -27.69 -19.78 -22.33
CA LEU A 285 -28.72 -19.58 -21.30
C LEU A 285 -29.02 -18.10 -21.01
N ASP A 286 -28.38 -17.16 -21.70
CA ASP A 286 -28.50 -15.70 -21.50
C ASP A 286 -28.36 -15.28 -20.02
N THR A 287 -27.43 -15.93 -19.31
CA THR A 287 -27.22 -15.62 -17.89
C THR A 287 -26.62 -14.23 -17.71
N GLU A 288 -26.95 -13.56 -16.59
CA GLU A 288 -26.39 -12.24 -16.24
C GLU A 288 -24.85 -12.24 -16.20
N TYR A 289 -24.24 -13.40 -15.93
CA TYR A 289 -22.80 -13.56 -15.78
C TYR A 289 -22.20 -14.47 -16.85
N GLY A 290 -21.38 -13.92 -17.73
CA GLY A 290 -20.71 -14.71 -18.80
C GLY A 290 -19.49 -15.54 -18.38
N ASP A 291 -19.12 -15.59 -17.10
CA ASP A 291 -17.98 -16.38 -16.61
C ASP A 291 -17.97 -16.59 -15.08
N LEU A 292 -17.20 -17.59 -14.65
CA LEU A 292 -16.85 -17.88 -13.26
C LEU A 292 -15.43 -17.37 -12.93
N PRO A 293 -15.23 -16.58 -11.86
CA PRO A 293 -13.89 -16.16 -11.45
C PRO A 293 -13.04 -17.37 -11.01
N TYR A 294 -11.72 -17.28 -11.25
CA TYR A 294 -10.79 -18.29 -10.72
C TYR A 294 -10.61 -18.09 -9.21
N HIS A 295 -10.63 -19.18 -8.46
CA HIS A 295 -10.26 -19.14 -7.05
C HIS A 295 -8.74 -19.08 -6.92
N THR A 296 -8.25 -18.10 -6.16
CA THR A 296 -6.86 -18.06 -5.70
C THR A 296 -6.89 -18.03 -4.18
N GLU A 297 -6.34 -19.05 -3.53
CA GLU A 297 -6.27 -19.18 -2.06
C GLU A 297 -5.65 -17.94 -1.38
N VAL A 298 -4.76 -17.25 -2.08
CA VAL A 298 -3.94 -16.14 -1.58
C VAL A 298 -4.75 -14.86 -1.27
N ARG A 299 -6.04 -14.76 -1.66
CA ARG A 299 -6.84 -13.52 -1.46
C ARG A 299 -8.25 -13.81 -0.94
N TRP A 300 -8.47 -13.64 0.36
CA TRP A 300 -9.79 -13.76 1.02
C TRP A 300 -10.93 -13.01 0.30
N LEU A 301 -10.69 -11.77 -0.14
CA LEU A 301 -11.64 -10.98 -0.95
C LEU A 301 -12.09 -11.69 -2.24
N SER A 302 -11.22 -12.52 -2.84
CA SER A 302 -11.57 -13.30 -4.03
C SER A 302 -12.46 -14.50 -3.68
N GLN A 303 -12.32 -15.08 -2.48
CA GLN A 303 -13.13 -16.20 -2.04
C GLN A 303 -14.60 -15.82 -1.91
N GLY A 304 -14.90 -14.66 -1.31
CA GLY A 304 -16.28 -14.18 -1.23
C GLY A 304 -16.92 -13.90 -2.60
N LYS A 305 -16.15 -13.37 -3.55
CA LYS A 305 -16.64 -13.15 -4.92
C LYS A 305 -16.92 -14.46 -5.66
N VAL A 306 -16.05 -15.46 -5.50
CA VAL A 306 -16.25 -16.80 -6.07
C VAL A 306 -17.49 -17.46 -5.45
N LEU A 307 -17.61 -17.40 -4.13
CA LEU A 307 -18.74 -17.93 -3.37
C LEU A 307 -20.08 -17.32 -3.84
N GLN A 308 -20.16 -15.99 -3.91
CA GLN A 308 -21.33 -15.27 -4.42
C GLN A 308 -21.69 -15.70 -5.85
N ARG A 309 -20.69 -15.73 -6.76
CA ARG A 309 -20.94 -16.12 -8.16
C ARG A 309 -21.40 -17.58 -8.28
N CYS A 310 -20.82 -18.48 -7.48
CA CYS A 310 -21.24 -19.88 -7.45
C CYS A 310 -22.67 -20.04 -6.91
N PHE A 311 -23.09 -19.20 -5.96
CA PHE A 311 -24.45 -19.20 -5.44
C PHE A 311 -25.45 -18.76 -6.51
N GLU A 312 -25.11 -17.72 -7.26
CA GLU A 312 -25.92 -17.16 -8.35
C GLU A 312 -26.04 -18.13 -9.54
N LEU A 313 -24.92 -18.76 -9.95
CA LEU A 313 -24.86 -19.70 -11.08
C LEU A 313 -25.02 -21.17 -10.68
N ARG A 314 -25.54 -21.45 -9.49
CA ARG A 314 -25.51 -22.80 -8.91
C ARG A 314 -26.22 -23.83 -9.80
N GLU A 315 -27.40 -23.49 -10.33
CA GLU A 315 -28.17 -24.43 -11.16
C GLU A 315 -27.44 -24.73 -12.47
N GLU A 316 -26.84 -23.71 -13.10
CA GLU A 316 -26.05 -23.84 -14.32
C GLU A 316 -24.78 -24.65 -14.08
N ILE A 317 -24.12 -24.44 -12.94
CA ILE A 317 -22.98 -25.24 -12.50
C ILE A 317 -23.40 -26.71 -12.36
N CYS A 318 -24.51 -26.99 -11.68
CA CYS A 318 -25.00 -28.36 -11.51
C CYS A 318 -25.32 -29.02 -12.85
N LEU A 319 -26.09 -28.36 -13.72
CA LEU A 319 -26.45 -28.88 -15.05
C LEU A 319 -25.21 -29.16 -15.90
N PHE A 320 -24.24 -28.24 -15.91
CA PHE A 320 -23.00 -28.43 -16.66
C PHE A 320 -22.18 -29.61 -16.11
N MET A 321 -22.08 -29.73 -14.79
CA MET A 321 -21.34 -30.82 -14.14
C MET A 321 -22.00 -32.19 -14.38
N GLU A 322 -23.32 -32.27 -14.28
CA GLU A 322 -24.12 -33.48 -14.57
C GLU A 322 -23.93 -33.94 -16.02
N ASN A 323 -23.99 -33.01 -16.98
CA ASN A 323 -23.72 -33.27 -18.40
C ASN A 323 -22.29 -33.79 -18.66
N LYS A 324 -21.37 -33.62 -17.70
CA LYS A 324 -20.01 -34.15 -17.74
C LYS A 324 -19.82 -35.39 -16.86
N GLY A 325 -20.90 -35.99 -16.36
CA GLY A 325 -20.89 -37.18 -15.51
C GLY A 325 -20.30 -36.92 -14.13
N LYS A 326 -20.43 -35.70 -13.59
CA LYS A 326 -20.04 -35.36 -12.22
C LYS A 326 -21.25 -35.38 -11.30
N ASP A 327 -21.00 -35.86 -10.08
CA ASP A 327 -21.97 -35.83 -9.00
C ASP A 327 -22.11 -34.41 -8.44
N THR A 328 -23.37 -33.98 -8.29
CA THR A 328 -23.81 -32.65 -7.85
C THR A 328 -24.78 -32.75 -6.67
N THR A 329 -25.00 -33.95 -6.12
CA THR A 329 -25.94 -34.20 -5.01
C THR A 329 -25.73 -33.23 -3.84
N GLU A 330 -24.47 -33.02 -3.43
CA GLU A 330 -24.12 -32.08 -2.36
C GLU A 330 -24.50 -30.62 -2.69
N LEU A 331 -24.36 -30.18 -3.95
CA LEU A 331 -24.73 -28.83 -4.40
C LEU A 331 -26.26 -28.63 -4.50
N ARG A 332 -27.03 -29.70 -4.35
CA ARG A 332 -28.50 -29.70 -4.34
C ARG A 332 -29.09 -29.98 -2.96
N ASP A 333 -28.26 -30.36 -1.98
CA ASP A 333 -28.70 -30.62 -0.61
C ASP A 333 -29.22 -29.34 0.07
N GLU A 334 -30.42 -29.40 0.65
CA GLU A 334 -31.08 -28.22 1.23
C GLU A 334 -30.30 -27.62 2.42
N THR A 335 -29.64 -28.47 3.21
CA THR A 335 -28.82 -28.01 4.33
C THR A 335 -27.60 -27.26 3.82
N PHE A 336 -26.91 -27.82 2.83
CA PHE A 336 -25.80 -27.19 2.14
C PHE A 336 -26.21 -25.85 1.52
N LEU A 337 -27.39 -25.76 0.90
CA LEU A 337 -27.88 -24.51 0.31
C LEU A 337 -28.10 -23.42 1.36
N CYS A 338 -28.65 -23.76 2.52
CA CYS A 338 -28.80 -22.82 3.63
C CYS A 338 -27.42 -22.34 4.13
N GLU A 339 -26.47 -23.26 4.32
CA GLU A 339 -25.12 -22.94 4.78
C GLU A 339 -24.35 -22.10 3.75
N MET A 340 -24.48 -22.41 2.47
CA MET A 340 -23.89 -21.65 1.37
C MET A 340 -24.44 -20.22 1.34
N ALA A 341 -25.76 -20.05 1.46
CA ALA A 341 -26.40 -18.74 1.50
C ALA A 341 -25.93 -17.90 2.69
N PHE A 342 -25.89 -18.48 3.89
CA PHE A 342 -25.37 -17.81 5.07
C PHE A 342 -23.91 -17.39 4.89
N LEU A 343 -23.07 -18.28 4.35
CA LEU A 343 -21.67 -17.98 4.10
C LEU A 343 -21.50 -16.86 3.06
N CYS A 344 -22.31 -16.83 2.00
CA CYS A 344 -22.30 -15.74 1.01
C CYS A 344 -22.49 -14.38 1.68
N ASP A 345 -23.55 -14.26 2.47
CA ASP A 345 -23.93 -13.00 3.10
C ASP A 345 -22.89 -12.55 4.14
N ILE A 346 -22.44 -13.44 5.05
CA ILE A 346 -21.46 -13.06 6.07
C ILE A 346 -20.09 -12.75 5.48
N THR A 347 -19.64 -13.48 4.46
CA THR A 347 -18.39 -13.16 3.76
C THR A 347 -18.50 -11.85 2.98
N SER A 348 -19.67 -11.52 2.43
CA SER A 348 -19.91 -10.20 1.83
C SER A 348 -19.74 -9.07 2.84
N HIS A 349 -20.33 -9.20 4.04
CA HIS A 349 -20.15 -8.24 5.12
C HIS A 349 -18.69 -8.10 5.58
N LEU A 350 -17.98 -9.23 5.73
CA LEU A 350 -16.54 -9.25 6.04
C LEU A 350 -15.71 -8.55 4.96
N ASN A 351 -16.02 -8.78 3.69
CA ASN A 351 -15.34 -8.12 2.57
C ASN A 351 -15.54 -6.61 2.57
N VAL A 352 -16.76 -6.12 2.85
CA VAL A 352 -17.03 -4.68 2.98
C VAL A 352 -16.16 -4.08 4.08
N MET A 353 -16.09 -4.72 5.24
CA MET A 353 -15.21 -4.28 6.33
C MET A 353 -13.74 -4.31 5.92
N ASN A 354 -13.26 -5.41 5.32
CA ASN A 354 -11.86 -5.55 4.88
C ASN A 354 -11.44 -4.43 3.91
N LEU A 355 -12.31 -4.04 2.97
CA LEU A 355 -12.07 -2.91 2.07
C LEU A 355 -11.94 -1.57 2.81
N GLN A 356 -12.65 -1.38 3.93
CA GLN A 356 -12.56 -0.18 4.77
C GLN A 356 -11.28 -0.14 5.60
N LEU A 357 -10.70 -1.30 5.93
CA LEU A 357 -9.45 -1.43 6.71
C LEU A 357 -8.17 -1.30 5.87
N GLN A 358 -8.28 -1.05 4.56
CA GLN A 358 -7.14 -0.94 3.67
C GLN A 358 -7.20 0.32 2.79
N GLY A 359 -6.06 0.63 2.18
CA GLY A 359 -5.90 1.78 1.29
C GLY A 359 -5.05 2.89 1.92
N ARG A 360 -4.60 3.82 1.07
CA ARG A 360 -3.75 4.94 1.49
C ARG A 360 -4.54 5.93 2.34
N GLY A 361 -3.87 6.53 3.32
CA GLY A 361 -4.43 7.60 4.16
C GLY A 361 -5.37 7.14 5.26
N ARG A 362 -5.46 5.83 5.54
CA ARG A 362 -6.20 5.32 6.70
C ARG A 362 -5.42 5.55 7.98
N VAL A 363 -6.11 5.99 9.03
CA VAL A 363 -5.55 6.16 10.37
C VAL A 363 -6.10 5.07 11.29
N ILE A 364 -5.30 4.63 12.26
CA ILE A 364 -5.68 3.53 13.17
C ILE A 364 -6.99 3.78 13.93
N SER A 365 -7.33 5.03 14.23
CA SER A 365 -8.61 5.42 14.85
C SER A 365 -9.83 5.10 13.97
N ASP A 366 -9.70 5.29 12.65
CA ASP A 366 -10.76 5.00 11.68
C ASP A 366 -10.94 3.48 11.53
N MET A 367 -9.81 2.77 11.51
CA MET A 367 -9.80 1.31 11.47
C MET A 367 -10.42 0.71 12.73
N TYR A 368 -10.09 1.24 13.91
CA TYR A 368 -10.73 0.85 15.16
C TYR A 368 -12.24 1.10 15.15
N SER A 369 -12.67 2.29 14.71
CA SER A 369 -14.09 2.64 14.56
C SER A 369 -14.83 1.66 13.63
N THR A 370 -14.18 1.27 12.53
CA THR A 370 -14.71 0.29 11.57
C THR A 370 -14.91 -1.08 12.23
N VAL A 371 -13.94 -1.55 13.00
CA VAL A 371 -14.03 -2.82 13.76
C VAL A 371 -15.15 -2.75 14.81
N GLN A 372 -15.28 -1.64 15.54
CA GLN A 372 -16.36 -1.49 16.53
C GLN A 372 -17.74 -1.49 15.87
N ALA A 373 -17.90 -0.79 14.75
CA ALA A 373 -19.13 -0.82 13.99
C ALA A 373 -19.49 -2.25 13.55
N PHE A 374 -18.50 -3.03 13.10
CA PHE A 374 -18.71 -4.43 12.72
C PHE A 374 -19.09 -5.33 13.92
N LYS A 375 -18.44 -5.17 15.08
CA LYS A 375 -18.81 -5.88 16.32
C LYS A 375 -20.25 -5.58 16.75
N THR A 376 -20.70 -4.33 16.61
CA THR A 376 -22.09 -3.95 16.87
C THR A 376 -23.05 -4.57 15.86
N LYS A 377 -22.70 -4.58 14.57
CA LYS A 377 -23.49 -5.25 13.52
C LYS A 377 -23.63 -6.75 13.78
N LEU A 378 -22.56 -7.44 14.18
CA LEU A 378 -22.63 -8.87 14.53
C LEU A 378 -23.65 -9.14 15.66
N SER A 379 -23.65 -8.32 16.70
CA SER A 379 -24.61 -8.43 17.82
C SER A 379 -26.07 -8.20 17.36
N LEU A 380 -26.27 -7.23 16.46
CA LEU A 380 -27.58 -6.97 15.86
C LEU A 380 -28.03 -8.16 14.99
N TRP A 381 -27.16 -8.64 14.11
CA TRP A 381 -27.45 -9.74 13.20
C TRP A 381 -27.73 -11.04 13.94
N GLU A 382 -27.01 -11.33 15.02
CA GLU A 382 -27.32 -12.46 15.89
C GLU A 382 -28.76 -12.36 16.43
N THR A 383 -29.12 -11.20 16.98
CA THR A 383 -30.47 -10.96 17.53
C THR A 383 -31.56 -11.07 16.47
N GLN A 384 -31.31 -10.52 15.28
CA GLN A 384 -32.23 -10.60 14.14
C GLN A 384 -32.39 -12.02 13.65
N MET A 385 -31.29 -12.77 13.51
CA MET A 385 -31.30 -14.16 13.07
C MET A 385 -32.11 -15.03 14.06
N ARG A 386 -31.97 -14.85 15.38
CA ARG A 386 -32.82 -15.55 16.38
C ARG A 386 -34.31 -15.23 16.27
N LYS A 387 -34.65 -14.06 15.72
CA LYS A 387 -36.04 -13.61 15.46
C LYS A 387 -36.49 -13.92 14.02
N GLU A 388 -35.73 -14.73 13.29
CA GLU A 388 -35.93 -15.04 11.87
C GLU A 388 -36.00 -13.82 10.95
N ASN A 389 -35.41 -12.70 11.36
CA ASN A 389 -35.28 -11.52 10.54
C ASN A 389 -34.01 -11.62 9.68
N LEU A 390 -34.21 -11.76 8.37
CA LEU A 390 -33.15 -11.90 7.37
C LEU A 390 -32.89 -10.60 6.57
N SER A 391 -33.32 -9.43 7.06
CA SER A 391 -33.20 -8.15 6.32
C SER A 391 -31.78 -7.76 5.89
N HIS A 392 -30.74 -8.34 6.50
CA HIS A 392 -29.34 -8.12 6.14
C HIS A 392 -28.65 -9.37 5.56
N PHE A 393 -29.43 -10.40 5.24
CA PHE A 393 -28.99 -11.69 4.70
C PHE A 393 -29.83 -12.04 3.47
N PRO A 394 -29.64 -11.33 2.33
CA PRO A 394 -30.47 -11.50 1.14
C PRO A 394 -30.34 -12.89 0.49
N SER A 395 -29.17 -13.52 0.55
CA SER A 395 -28.97 -14.88 0.04
C SER A 395 -29.75 -15.88 0.89
N CYS A 396 -29.70 -15.72 2.22
CA CYS A 396 -30.53 -16.51 3.14
C CYS A 396 -32.03 -16.30 2.88
N GLN A 397 -32.45 -15.06 2.66
CA GLN A 397 -33.85 -14.75 2.34
C GLN A 397 -34.30 -15.47 1.05
N THR A 398 -33.48 -15.39 0.00
CA THR A 398 -33.74 -16.09 -1.27
C THR A 398 -33.86 -17.60 -1.07
N MET A 399 -33.00 -18.21 -0.24
CA MET A 399 -33.09 -19.65 0.05
C MET A 399 -34.32 -20.00 0.91
N LYS A 400 -34.65 -19.18 1.91
CA LYS A 400 -35.85 -19.39 2.75
C LYS A 400 -37.13 -19.36 1.91
N GLU A 401 -37.20 -18.47 0.92
CA GLU A 401 -38.35 -18.39 0.00
C GLU A 401 -38.42 -19.62 -0.92
N LYS A 402 -37.28 -20.10 -1.44
CA LYS A 402 -37.20 -21.27 -2.33
C LYS A 402 -37.44 -22.61 -1.64
N LEU A 403 -37.00 -22.77 -0.39
CA LEU A 403 -37.05 -24.03 0.36
C LEU A 403 -38.36 -24.17 1.17
N SER A 404 -39.49 -23.73 0.62
CA SER A 404 -40.75 -23.39 1.33
C SER A 404 -41.34 -24.47 2.28
N THR A 405 -40.79 -25.69 2.31
CA THR A 405 -41.16 -26.83 3.17
C THR A 405 -40.18 -27.12 4.32
N ALA A 406 -38.96 -26.58 4.33
CA ALA A 406 -37.93 -26.84 5.34
C ALA A 406 -37.69 -25.64 6.26
N VAL A 407 -37.44 -25.90 7.55
CA VAL A 407 -37.09 -24.86 8.52
C VAL A 407 -35.68 -24.35 8.21
N PHE A 408 -35.58 -23.12 7.71
CA PHE A 408 -34.29 -22.45 7.54
C PHE A 408 -33.58 -22.37 8.91
N PRO A 409 -32.32 -22.83 9.05
CA PRO A 409 -31.67 -23.05 10.35
C PRO A 409 -31.15 -21.74 10.98
N THR A 410 -32.03 -20.77 11.18
CA THR A 410 -31.73 -19.44 11.72
C THR A 410 -31.07 -19.50 13.09
N ALA A 411 -31.52 -20.39 13.99
CA ALA A 411 -30.92 -20.55 15.32
C ALA A 411 -29.44 -20.98 15.22
N GLN A 412 -29.11 -21.93 14.34
CA GLN A 412 -27.74 -22.40 14.11
C GLN A 412 -26.86 -21.27 13.56
N PHE A 413 -27.38 -20.47 12.63
CA PHE A 413 -26.66 -19.33 12.07
C PHE A 413 -26.47 -18.19 13.08
N ALA A 414 -27.43 -17.97 13.99
CA ALA A 414 -27.26 -17.05 15.10
C ALA A 414 -26.12 -17.49 16.02
N ASP A 415 -26.00 -18.79 16.31
CA ASP A 415 -24.90 -19.30 17.12
C ASP A 415 -23.54 -19.14 16.41
N LYS A 416 -23.48 -19.33 15.09
CA LYS A 416 -22.28 -19.02 14.30
C LYS A 416 -21.91 -17.53 14.36
N LEU A 417 -22.89 -16.62 14.31
CA LEU A 417 -22.65 -15.17 14.46
C LEU A 417 -22.13 -14.83 15.86
N ASN A 418 -22.66 -15.47 16.91
CA ASN A 418 -22.15 -15.29 18.27
C ASN A 418 -20.70 -15.79 18.42
N ILE A 419 -20.36 -16.95 17.83
CA ILE A 419 -18.97 -17.46 17.78
C ILE A 419 -18.05 -16.46 17.07
N LEU A 420 -18.48 -15.93 15.93
CA LEU A 420 -17.71 -14.93 15.19
C LEU A 420 -17.52 -13.65 16.03
N ALA A 421 -18.58 -13.16 16.69
CA ALA A 421 -18.51 -12.00 17.58
C ALA A 421 -17.56 -12.21 18.76
N ALA A 422 -17.57 -13.40 19.36
CA ALA A 422 -16.63 -13.75 20.42
C ALA A 422 -15.18 -13.77 19.93
N ASP A 423 -14.92 -14.29 18.72
CA ASP A 423 -13.57 -14.32 18.16
C ASP A 423 -13.07 -12.91 17.84
N PHE A 424 -13.93 -12.03 17.30
CA PHE A 424 -13.61 -10.60 17.13
C PHE A 424 -13.25 -9.92 18.45
N ARG A 425 -14.02 -10.15 19.53
CA ARG A 425 -13.72 -9.57 20.85
C ARG A 425 -12.35 -10.04 21.37
N ARG A 426 -12.05 -11.33 21.21
CA ARG A 426 -10.79 -11.93 21.67
C ARG A 426 -9.59 -11.44 20.86
N ARG A 427 -9.71 -11.40 19.53
CA ARG A 427 -8.61 -11.08 18.61
C ARG A 427 -8.25 -9.61 18.58
N PHE A 428 -9.22 -8.72 18.78
CA PHE A 428 -9.01 -7.28 18.78
C PHE A 428 -8.96 -6.69 20.21
N ALA A 429 -8.62 -7.51 21.21
CA ALA A 429 -8.54 -7.08 22.60
C ALA A 429 -7.40 -6.08 22.85
N ASP A 430 -6.30 -6.20 22.09
CA ASP A 430 -5.18 -5.27 22.05
C ASP A 430 -5.59 -3.88 21.54
N PHE A 431 -6.42 -3.82 20.50
CA PHE A 431 -7.03 -2.57 20.04
C PHE A 431 -7.98 -1.97 21.09
N GLU A 432 -8.78 -2.80 21.76
CA GLU A 432 -9.68 -2.34 22.82
C GLU A 432 -8.91 -1.75 24.01
N ALA A 433 -7.76 -2.34 24.36
CA ALA A 433 -6.88 -1.80 25.41
C ALA A 433 -6.33 -0.40 25.07
N GLN A 434 -6.31 -0.02 23.79
CA GLN A 434 -5.82 1.26 23.29
C GLN A 434 -6.96 2.24 22.94
N LYS A 435 -8.20 1.90 23.30
CA LYS A 435 -9.40 2.70 23.00
C LYS A 435 -9.26 4.18 23.36
N CYS A 436 -8.79 4.51 24.57
CA CYS A 436 -8.66 5.91 25.00
C CYS A 436 -7.72 6.69 24.09
N ARG A 437 -6.62 6.06 23.65
CA ARG A 437 -5.65 6.65 22.73
C ARG A 437 -6.25 6.93 21.35
N PHE A 438 -7.04 5.99 20.84
CA PHE A 438 -7.74 6.15 19.56
C PHE A 438 -8.85 7.21 19.62
N GLN A 439 -9.55 7.31 20.76
CA GLN A 439 -10.58 8.32 20.98
C GLN A 439 -9.99 9.73 21.09
N LEU A 440 -8.82 9.88 21.73
CA LEU A 440 -8.10 11.16 21.79
C LEU A 440 -7.73 11.69 20.41
N LEU A 441 -7.28 10.82 19.50
CA LEU A 441 -7.02 11.23 18.12
C LEU A 441 -8.32 11.44 17.33
N GLY A 442 -9.28 10.53 17.49
CA GLY A 442 -10.51 10.48 16.71
C GLY A 442 -11.47 11.62 17.00
N ASN A 443 -11.68 11.97 18.28
CA ASN A 443 -12.49 13.12 18.68
C ASN A 443 -12.06 13.60 20.08
N PRO A 444 -11.00 14.42 20.19
CA PRO A 444 -10.53 14.91 21.47
C PRO A 444 -11.58 15.75 22.22
N PHE A 445 -12.54 16.35 21.51
CA PHE A 445 -13.60 17.17 22.10
C PHE A 445 -14.69 16.40 22.84
N ALA A 446 -14.76 15.07 22.64
CA ALA A 446 -15.74 14.20 23.28
C ALA A 446 -15.12 13.25 24.32
N VAL A 447 -13.80 13.33 24.54
CA VAL A 447 -13.11 12.49 25.53
C VAL A 447 -13.38 13.02 26.94
N ASP A 448 -13.71 12.11 27.84
CA ASP A 448 -13.77 12.42 29.27
C ASP A 448 -12.36 12.68 29.81
N VAL A 449 -12.12 13.90 30.29
CA VAL A 449 -10.81 14.35 30.80
C VAL A 449 -10.33 13.49 31.97
N GLU A 450 -11.24 13.04 32.84
CA GLU A 450 -10.86 12.21 34.00
C GLU A 450 -10.28 10.85 33.56
N SER A 451 -10.75 10.34 32.41
CA SER A 451 -10.28 9.07 31.83
C SER A 451 -8.96 9.20 31.04
N ALA A 452 -8.50 10.43 30.76
CA ALA A 452 -7.29 10.68 29.99
C ALA A 452 -6.02 10.55 30.85
N PRO A 453 -4.86 10.20 30.26
CA PRO A 453 -3.58 10.19 30.95
C PRO A 453 -3.29 11.52 31.67
N PRO A 454 -2.79 11.52 32.92
CA PRO A 454 -2.62 12.74 33.72
C PRO A 454 -1.79 13.84 33.04
N ASN A 455 -0.77 13.48 32.27
CA ASN A 455 0.07 14.44 31.54
C ASN A 455 -0.69 15.16 30.40
N LEU A 456 -1.81 14.62 29.91
CA LEU A 456 -2.62 15.20 28.84
C LEU A 456 -3.78 16.05 29.34
N GLN A 457 -4.19 15.90 30.61
CA GLN A 457 -5.47 16.43 31.10
C GLN A 457 -5.55 17.96 30.99
N MET A 458 -4.49 18.69 31.36
CA MET A 458 -4.51 20.16 31.33
C MET A 458 -4.58 20.70 29.90
N GLU A 459 -3.75 20.17 28.99
CA GLU A 459 -3.80 20.56 27.57
C GLU A 459 -5.13 20.15 26.92
N LEU A 460 -5.71 19.00 27.30
CA LEU A 460 -7.00 18.55 26.80
C LEU A 460 -8.13 19.47 27.23
N ILE A 461 -8.14 19.95 28.49
CA ILE A 461 -9.11 20.95 28.96
C ILE A 461 -9.00 22.23 28.14
N GLU A 462 -7.78 22.73 27.92
CA GLU A 462 -7.55 23.95 27.11
C GLU A 462 -8.01 23.76 25.66
N LEU A 463 -7.74 22.59 25.07
CA LEU A 463 -8.20 22.22 23.74
C LEU A 463 -9.74 22.19 23.67
N GLN A 464 -10.39 21.51 24.62
CA GLN A 464 -11.85 21.33 24.65
C GLN A 464 -12.61 22.65 24.84
N CYS A 465 -12.01 23.62 25.54
CA CYS A 465 -12.56 24.96 25.75
C CYS A 465 -12.25 25.94 24.60
N ASN A 466 -11.55 25.52 23.55
CA ASN A 466 -11.20 26.38 22.41
C ASN A 466 -12.18 26.20 21.24
N ASP A 467 -13.17 27.09 21.15
CA ASP A 467 -14.20 27.04 20.10
C ASP A 467 -13.62 27.14 18.68
N THR A 468 -12.54 27.90 18.49
CA THR A 468 -11.89 28.04 17.16
C THR A 468 -11.26 26.72 16.70
N LEU A 469 -10.62 25.98 17.62
CA LEU A 469 -10.08 24.67 17.32
C LEU A 469 -11.18 23.63 17.14
N LYS A 470 -12.28 23.73 17.88
CA LYS A 470 -13.46 22.87 17.69
C LYS A 470 -14.10 23.05 16.31
N GLU A 471 -14.37 24.29 15.90
CA GLU A 471 -14.85 24.60 14.55
C GLU A 471 -13.87 24.12 13.47
N LYS A 472 -12.56 24.20 13.75
CA LYS A 472 -11.55 23.68 12.84
C LYS A 472 -11.65 22.17 12.70
N TYR A 473 -11.78 21.43 13.81
CA TYR A 473 -11.98 19.98 13.82
C TYR A 473 -13.23 19.58 13.04
N ASP A 474 -14.37 20.23 13.30
CA ASP A 474 -15.64 19.93 12.63
C ASP A 474 -15.55 20.10 11.10
N ARG A 475 -14.69 21.03 10.63
CA ARG A 475 -14.47 21.28 9.20
C ARG A 475 -13.52 20.29 8.53
N VAL A 476 -12.44 19.86 9.20
CA VAL A 476 -11.35 19.07 8.56
C VAL A 476 -11.35 17.59 8.94
N GLY A 477 -12.07 17.22 10.01
CA GLY A 477 -12.10 15.86 10.54
C GLY A 477 -10.82 15.46 11.28
N ALA A 478 -10.87 14.31 11.96
CA ALA A 478 -9.83 13.83 12.86
C ALA A 478 -8.44 13.71 12.23
N ALA A 479 -8.35 13.12 11.03
CA ALA A 479 -7.09 12.80 10.37
C ALA A 479 -6.24 14.05 10.07
N GLU A 480 -6.88 15.15 9.63
CA GLU A 480 -6.18 16.41 9.34
C GLU A 480 -6.13 17.34 10.55
N PHE A 481 -7.05 17.20 11.51
CA PHE A 481 -7.15 18.10 12.66
C PHE A 481 -5.87 18.14 13.49
N ALA A 482 -5.20 17.00 13.65
CA ALA A 482 -3.98 16.90 14.45
C ALA A 482 -2.95 17.99 14.08
N ARG A 483 -2.80 18.31 12.79
CA ARG A 483 -1.86 19.31 12.26
C ARG A 483 -2.14 20.74 12.75
N PHE A 484 -3.34 20.99 13.27
CA PHE A 484 -3.78 22.29 13.78
C PHE A 484 -3.70 22.40 15.31
N ILE A 485 -3.29 21.33 16.01
CA ILE A 485 -3.02 21.41 17.46
C ILE A 485 -1.87 22.42 17.67
N PRO A 486 -2.00 23.45 18.51
CA PRO A 486 -0.93 24.44 18.71
C PRO A 486 0.35 23.84 19.30
N ASP A 487 1.50 24.44 18.99
CA ASP A 487 2.81 24.03 19.56
C ASP A 487 2.88 24.20 21.10
N THR A 488 1.97 24.99 21.68
CA THR A 488 1.83 25.13 23.14
C THR A 488 1.22 23.90 23.81
N MET A 489 0.61 23.00 23.05
CA MET A 489 0.02 21.74 23.53
C MET A 489 0.95 20.56 23.15
N ALA A 490 2.15 20.55 23.73
CA ALA A 490 3.23 19.66 23.33
C ALA A 490 2.90 18.18 23.60
N GLU A 491 2.25 17.88 24.72
CA GLU A 491 1.94 16.51 25.12
C GLU A 491 0.85 15.91 24.21
N LEU A 492 -0.17 16.68 23.86
CA LEU A 492 -1.19 16.29 22.87
C LEU A 492 -0.59 16.11 21.47
N ARG A 493 0.34 16.97 21.05
CA ARG A 493 1.04 16.80 19.76
C ARG A 493 1.86 15.51 19.75
N ILE A 494 2.57 15.19 20.82
CA ILE A 494 3.32 13.93 20.94
C ILE A 494 2.37 12.73 20.88
N GLN A 495 1.27 12.75 21.65
CA GLN A 495 0.28 11.68 21.64
C GLN A 495 -0.32 11.48 20.23
N ALA A 496 -0.65 12.57 19.55
CA ALA A 496 -1.21 12.53 18.21
C ALA A 496 -0.19 11.95 17.23
N ALA A 497 1.07 12.40 17.27
CA ALA A 497 2.14 11.89 16.42
C ALA A 497 2.36 10.39 16.61
N GLN A 498 2.42 9.93 17.86
CA GLN A 498 2.60 8.53 18.18
C GLN A 498 1.40 7.69 17.69
N THR A 499 0.18 8.21 17.71
CA THR A 499 -1.00 7.46 17.25
C THR A 499 -1.14 7.49 15.73
N LEU A 500 -0.80 8.60 15.09
CA LEU A 500 -0.77 8.75 13.63
C LEU A 500 0.31 7.90 12.97
N SER A 501 1.41 7.62 13.69
CA SER A 501 2.50 6.78 13.19
C SER A 501 2.16 5.28 13.20
N MET A 502 1.11 4.85 13.89
CA MET A 502 0.71 3.44 13.96
C MET A 502 0.06 2.95 12.66
N PHE A 503 0.33 1.69 12.33
CA PHE A 503 -0.21 0.97 11.17
C PHE A 503 -1.54 0.27 11.44
#